data_AF-E6LQ52-F1
#
_entry.id   AF-E6LQ52-F1
#
_cell.length_a   1.000
_cell.length_b   1.000
_cell.length_c   1.000
_cell.angle_alpha   90.00
_cell.angle_beta   90.00
_cell.angle_gamma   90.00
#
_symmetry.space_group_name_H-M   'P 1'
#
loop_
_entity.id
_entity.type
_entity.pdbx_description
1 polymer ?
#
loop_
_entity_poly.entity_id
_entity_poly.type
_entity_poly.pdbx_seq_one_letter_code
_entity_poly.pdbx_strand_id
1 'polypeptide(L)'
;GNNDIKNIAITGIYGAGKSTVWNTYVNKSKLNNVINVSLGKYENYIKDDDNRQKEASETKLNNSDADGAEDLCGDESKKAGGIDDENRVERQIINQILSQIDPNKIPLSKYCFKSNKSKWSIFWHFLAFLSMICSILLWKLRNDLIPIFKDLIIFKDLLTPFFKGILKHLFRDLPERSDEMLWIIPCLIFFLLPLYYFFYTFYRGNKFRVSKISFNGTEADMNNDMGDETVLDRDIKELVYLLGSSGTEIVVFEDLDRYNDISIYTKLRELNFILNNYVKINGKDKPVRFIYLLKDGIFSLKTERSFLISLYLLCLL
;
A
#
# COMPACT_ATOMS: atom_id res chain seq x y z
N GLY A 1 -7.45 25.58 14.37
CA GLY A 1 -8.16 24.36 14.79
C GLY A 1 -7.57 23.82 16.08
N ASN A 2 -8.38 23.15 16.90
CA ASN A 2 -7.92 22.46 18.12
C ASN A 2 -7.22 21.14 17.72
N ASN A 3 -5.96 20.95 18.11
CA ASN A 3 -5.16 19.76 17.79
C ASN A 3 -5.48 18.54 18.67
N ASP A 4 -6.30 18.70 19.71
CA ASP A 4 -6.70 17.60 20.59
C ASP A 4 -7.86 16.78 20.02
N ILE A 5 -8.63 17.36 19.08
CA ILE A 5 -9.80 16.72 18.49
C ILE A 5 -9.35 15.82 17.33
N LYS A 6 -9.42 14.50 17.53
CA LYS A 6 -9.00 13.52 16.51
C LYS A 6 -10.15 12.68 15.93
N ASN A 7 -11.29 12.64 16.62
CA ASN A 7 -12.49 11.92 16.20
C ASN A 7 -13.70 12.86 16.27
N ILE A 8 -14.50 12.92 15.20
CA ILE A 8 -15.64 13.83 15.05
C ILE A 8 -16.83 13.03 14.52
N ALA A 9 -18.02 13.21 15.08
CA ALA A 9 -19.24 12.60 14.55
C ALA A 9 -20.19 13.68 14.04
N ILE A 10 -20.71 13.49 12.83
CA ILE A 10 -21.79 14.27 12.26
C ILE A 10 -23.02 13.38 12.24
N THR A 11 -23.97 13.68 13.11
CA THR A 11 -25.22 12.91 13.23
C THR A 11 -26.37 13.61 12.52
N GLY A 12 -27.34 12.82 12.10
CA GLY A 12 -28.59 13.29 11.51
C GLY A 12 -29.40 12.12 10.97
N ILE A 13 -30.70 12.31 10.75
CA ILE A 13 -31.56 11.30 10.13
C ILE A 13 -31.02 10.83 8.76
N TYR A 14 -31.47 9.65 8.32
CA TYR A 14 -31.12 9.16 6.99
C TYR A 14 -31.66 10.13 5.93
N GLY A 15 -30.84 10.45 4.92
CA GLY A 15 -31.21 11.46 3.92
C GLY A 15 -31.12 12.93 4.38
N ALA A 16 -30.63 13.23 5.58
CA ALA A 16 -30.45 14.61 6.07
C ALA A 16 -29.40 15.45 5.31
N GLY A 17 -28.77 14.91 4.27
CA GLY A 17 -27.75 15.62 3.49
C GLY A 17 -26.36 15.69 4.15
N LYS A 18 -26.04 14.82 5.11
CA LYS A 18 -24.73 14.79 5.80
C LYS A 18 -23.55 14.72 4.83
N SER A 19 -23.56 13.76 3.90
CA SER A 19 -22.52 13.64 2.87
C SER A 19 -22.49 14.86 1.94
N THR A 20 -23.64 15.48 1.65
CA THR A 20 -23.71 16.72 0.86
C THR A 20 -23.04 17.90 1.57
N VAL A 21 -23.30 18.07 2.88
CA VAL A 21 -22.66 19.09 3.71
C VAL A 21 -21.14 18.86 3.75
N TRP A 22 -20.72 17.61 3.98
CA TRP A 22 -19.32 17.23 3.98
C TRP A 22 -18.62 17.53 2.65
N ASN A 23 -19.18 17.07 1.53
CA ASN A 23 -18.60 17.30 0.20
C ASN A 23 -18.55 18.79 -0.16
N THR A 24 -19.56 19.56 0.25
CA THR A 24 -19.56 21.02 0.08
C THR A 24 -18.42 21.67 0.85
N TYR A 25 -18.14 21.19 2.08
CA TYR A 25 -17.03 21.67 2.89
C TYR A 25 -15.67 21.34 2.28
N VAL A 26 -15.46 20.09 1.88
CA VAL A 26 -14.21 19.64 1.22
C VAL A 26 -13.90 20.51 0.00
N ASN A 27 -14.90 20.78 -0.84
CA ASN A 27 -14.76 21.59 -2.03
C ASN A 27 -14.46 23.07 -1.72
N LYS A 28 -15.16 23.67 -0.74
CA LYS A 28 -14.94 25.08 -0.35
C LYS A 28 -13.59 25.30 0.32
N SER A 29 -13.19 24.38 1.20
CA SER A 29 -11.94 24.46 1.95
C SER A 29 -10.73 23.93 1.17
N LYS A 30 -10.94 23.40 -0.05
CA LYS A 30 -9.90 22.83 -0.93
C LYS A 30 -9.05 21.77 -0.22
N LEU A 31 -9.70 20.89 0.52
CA LEU A 31 -9.04 19.80 1.22
C LEU A 31 -8.69 18.70 0.21
N ASN A 32 -7.39 18.45 0.01
CA ASN A 32 -6.93 17.51 -1.02
C ASN A 32 -6.61 16.11 -0.48
N ASN A 33 -6.34 15.97 0.82
CA ASN A 33 -5.86 14.73 1.43
C ASN A 33 -6.96 14.06 2.28
N VAL A 34 -8.13 13.84 1.67
CA VAL A 34 -9.30 13.23 2.29
C VAL A 34 -9.51 11.83 1.74
N ILE A 35 -9.69 10.85 2.63
CA ILE A 35 -10.09 9.48 2.28
C ILE A 35 -11.54 9.27 2.70
N ASN A 36 -12.40 8.84 1.78
CA ASN A 36 -13.81 8.57 2.06
C ASN A 36 -14.09 7.06 2.01
N VAL A 37 -14.63 6.49 3.08
CA VAL A 37 -15.02 5.08 3.19
C VAL A 37 -16.54 5.01 3.30
N SER A 38 -17.20 4.40 2.31
CA SER A 38 -18.67 4.23 2.28
C SER A 38 -19.00 2.75 2.12
N LEU A 39 -19.65 2.17 3.13
CA LEU A 39 -19.92 0.73 3.16
C LEU A 39 -21.26 0.37 2.53
N GLY A 40 -22.24 1.27 2.55
CA GLY A 40 -23.60 1.02 2.06
C GLY A 40 -23.72 0.68 0.57
N LYS A 41 -22.69 0.97 -0.25
CA LYS A 41 -22.68 0.66 -1.68
C LYS A 41 -22.37 -0.80 -2.00
N TYR A 42 -21.62 -1.50 -1.15
CA TYR A 42 -21.20 -2.87 -1.41
C TYR A 42 -22.26 -3.91 -1.02
N GLU A 43 -23.10 -3.60 -0.03
CA GLU A 43 -24.13 -4.51 0.46
C GLU A 43 -25.18 -4.83 -0.62
N ASN A 44 -25.51 -3.87 -1.48
CA ASN A 44 -26.47 -4.07 -2.58
C ASN A 44 -25.94 -5.06 -3.64
N TYR A 45 -24.65 -5.03 -3.97
CA TYR A 45 -24.06 -5.97 -4.92
C TYR A 45 -24.07 -7.41 -4.41
N ILE A 46 -23.99 -7.60 -3.09
CA ILE A 46 -23.90 -8.92 -2.47
C ILE A 46 -25.29 -9.52 -2.26
N LYS A 47 -26.28 -8.72 -1.84
CA LYS A 47 -27.68 -9.19 -1.76
C LYS A 47 -28.16 -9.71 -3.12
N ASP A 48 -27.75 -9.06 -4.21
CA ASP A 48 -28.07 -9.51 -5.57
C ASP A 48 -27.32 -10.79 -5.99
N ASP A 49 -26.15 -11.10 -5.42
CA ASP A 49 -25.37 -12.31 -5.74
C ASP A 49 -25.82 -13.50 -4.87
N ASP A 50 -26.07 -13.28 -3.57
CA ASP A 50 -26.66 -14.28 -2.68
C ASP A 50 -28.08 -14.67 -3.12
N ASN A 51 -28.90 -13.71 -3.56
CA ASN A 51 -30.22 -14.00 -4.12
C ASN A 51 -30.11 -14.80 -5.42
N ARG A 52 -29.16 -14.46 -6.31
CA ARG A 52 -28.91 -15.24 -7.54
C ARG A 52 -28.41 -16.66 -7.26
N GLN A 53 -27.60 -16.86 -6.23
CA GLN A 53 -27.16 -18.19 -5.81
C GLN A 53 -28.28 -19.00 -5.15
N LYS A 54 -29.14 -18.35 -4.34
CA LYS A 54 -30.32 -18.98 -3.73
C LYS A 54 -31.36 -19.39 -4.77
N GLU A 55 -31.68 -18.51 -5.72
CA GLU A 55 -32.56 -18.83 -6.86
C GLU A 55 -32.02 -19.99 -7.71
N ALA A 56 -30.70 -20.06 -7.92
CA ALA A 56 -30.05 -21.16 -8.63
C ALA A 56 -30.08 -22.50 -7.86
N SER A 57 -30.10 -22.46 -6.52
CA SER A 57 -30.23 -23.66 -5.67
C SER A 57 -31.68 -24.14 -5.53
N GLU A 58 -32.65 -23.23 -5.42
CA GLU A 58 -34.07 -23.57 -5.29
C GLU A 58 -34.65 -24.13 -6.61
N THR A 59 -34.12 -23.72 -7.76
CA THR A 59 -34.53 -24.27 -9.06
C THR A 59 -34.08 -25.73 -9.28
N LYS A 60 -33.12 -26.24 -8.48
CA LYS A 60 -32.58 -27.61 -8.62
C LYS A 60 -33.21 -28.65 -7.69
N LEU A 61 -34.09 -28.25 -6.77
CA LEU A 61 -34.66 -29.15 -5.74
C LEU A 61 -36.19 -29.29 -5.83
N ASN A 62 -36.76 -29.23 -7.03
CA ASN A 62 -38.16 -29.59 -7.26
C ASN A 62 -38.22 -30.82 -8.16
N ASN A 63 -37.77 -31.97 -7.65
CA ASN A 63 -38.19 -33.29 -8.10
C ASN A 63 -37.86 -34.32 -6.99
N SER A 64 -38.83 -35.20 -6.71
CA SER A 64 -38.90 -36.33 -5.77
C SER A 64 -39.14 -36.05 -4.27
N ASP A 65 -40.42 -36.13 -3.92
CA ASP A 65 -41.09 -37.02 -2.95
C ASP A 65 -40.69 -37.10 -1.45
N ALA A 66 -41.74 -36.92 -0.65
CA ALA A 66 -42.04 -37.20 0.76
C ALA A 66 -41.19 -38.21 1.56
N ASP A 67 -40.87 -37.90 2.83
CA ASP A 67 -41.62 -38.30 4.05
C ASP A 67 -40.94 -37.69 5.31
N GLY A 68 -41.70 -37.53 6.40
CA GLY A 68 -41.39 -36.65 7.52
C GLY A 68 -40.45 -37.19 8.61
N ALA A 69 -39.90 -36.24 9.40
CA ALA A 69 -39.73 -36.31 10.86
C ALA A 69 -39.23 -34.93 11.35
N GLU A 70 -39.93 -34.35 12.32
CA GLU A 70 -39.56 -33.09 12.96
C GLU A 70 -38.44 -33.25 14.00
N ASP A 71 -37.60 -32.22 14.00
CA ASP A 71 -36.93 -31.55 15.13
C ASP A 71 -35.60 -32.06 15.71
N LEU A 72 -34.85 -31.05 16.17
CA LEU A 72 -33.60 -31.01 16.92
C LEU A 72 -32.30 -30.94 16.09
N CYS A 73 -31.95 -29.72 15.66
CA CYS A 73 -30.56 -29.24 15.65
C CYS A 73 -30.54 -27.71 15.81
N GLY A 74 -30.33 -27.26 17.05
CA GLY A 74 -30.07 -25.87 17.39
C GLY A 74 -28.61 -25.46 17.13
N ASP A 75 -28.47 -24.24 16.60
CA ASP A 75 -27.55 -23.19 17.07
C ASP A 75 -26.02 -23.34 16.89
N GLU A 76 -25.54 -24.03 15.84
CA GLU A 76 -24.13 -23.90 15.41
C GLU A 76 -23.91 -22.93 14.23
N SER A 77 -24.96 -22.53 13.50
CA SER A 77 -24.83 -21.66 12.32
C SER A 77 -24.66 -20.16 12.61
N LYS A 78 -24.93 -19.69 13.83
CA LYS A 78 -24.89 -18.24 14.16
C LYS A 78 -23.50 -17.71 14.54
N LYS A 79 -22.57 -18.56 14.99
CA LYS A 79 -21.22 -18.12 15.39
C LYS A 79 -20.24 -18.02 14.21
N ALA A 80 -20.37 -18.89 13.22
CA ALA A 80 -19.54 -18.83 12.01
C ALA A 80 -19.93 -17.65 11.09
N GLY A 81 -21.21 -17.29 11.02
CA GLY A 81 -21.68 -16.17 10.18
C GLY A 81 -21.24 -14.78 10.66
N GLY A 82 -21.15 -14.56 11.98
CA GLY A 82 -20.80 -13.25 12.54
C GLY A 82 -19.34 -12.84 12.30
N ILE A 83 -18.40 -13.77 12.43
CA ILE A 83 -16.96 -13.51 12.24
C ILE A 83 -16.64 -13.25 10.76
N ASP A 84 -17.28 -13.99 9.85
CA ASP A 84 -17.11 -13.79 8.41
C ASP A 84 -17.67 -12.44 7.95
N ASP A 85 -18.79 -11.99 8.52
CA ASP A 85 -19.39 -10.69 8.24
C ASP A 85 -18.55 -9.51 8.80
N GLU A 86 -18.04 -9.62 10.04
CA GLU A 86 -17.13 -8.62 10.64
C GLU A 86 -15.84 -8.51 9.80
N ASN A 87 -15.19 -9.64 9.51
CA ASN A 87 -13.98 -9.67 8.69
C ASN A 87 -14.22 -9.12 7.28
N ARG A 88 -15.44 -9.23 6.74
CA ARG A 88 -15.82 -8.69 5.44
C ARG A 88 -15.92 -7.17 5.47
N VAL A 89 -16.58 -6.59 6.47
CA VAL A 89 -16.67 -5.12 6.63
C VAL A 89 -15.29 -4.51 6.77
N GLU A 90 -14.45 -5.11 7.60
CA GLU A 90 -13.08 -4.68 7.85
C GLU A 90 -12.23 -4.70 6.58
N ARG A 91 -12.31 -5.78 5.80
CA ARG A 91 -11.65 -5.86 4.49
C ARG A 91 -12.13 -4.79 3.54
N GLN A 92 -13.42 -4.46 3.54
CA GLN A 92 -13.95 -3.39 2.69
C GLN A 92 -13.39 -2.02 3.09
N ILE A 93 -13.29 -1.73 4.39
CA ILE A 93 -12.66 -0.51 4.89
C ILE A 93 -11.21 -0.42 4.40
N ILE A 94 -10.43 -1.48 4.60
CA ILE A 94 -9.01 -1.53 4.20
C ILE A 94 -8.88 -1.29 2.69
N ASN A 95 -9.67 -1.99 1.88
CA ASN A 95 -9.61 -1.89 0.42
C ASN A 95 -9.98 -0.48 -0.07
N GLN A 96 -11.00 0.16 0.52
CA GLN A 96 -11.40 1.52 0.15
C GLN A 96 -10.34 2.56 0.52
N ILE A 97 -9.72 2.44 1.71
CA ILE A 97 -8.61 3.31 2.12
C ILE A 97 -7.45 3.17 1.15
N LEU A 98 -7.03 1.94 0.89
CA LEU A 98 -5.90 1.62 0.02
C LEU A 98 -6.11 2.15 -1.41
N SER A 99 -7.33 2.04 -1.94
CA SER A 99 -7.66 2.47 -3.31
C SER A 99 -7.53 3.98 -3.56
N GLN A 100 -7.55 4.78 -2.50
CA GLN A 100 -7.49 6.24 -2.57
C GLN A 100 -6.08 6.79 -2.31
N ILE A 101 -5.11 5.92 -2.01
CA ILE A 101 -3.73 6.33 -1.72
C ILE A 101 -2.84 6.09 -2.94
N ASP A 102 -2.02 7.09 -3.28
CA ASP A 102 -0.99 6.96 -4.33
C ASP A 102 0.07 5.90 -3.92
N PRO A 103 0.26 4.83 -4.73
CA PRO A 103 1.31 3.82 -4.55
C PRO A 103 2.70 4.38 -4.26
N ASN A 104 3.06 5.52 -4.85
CA ASN A 104 4.39 6.11 -4.73
C ASN A 104 4.68 6.65 -3.32
N LYS A 105 3.63 7.01 -2.57
CA LYS A 105 3.76 7.54 -1.20
C LYS A 105 3.89 6.43 -0.15
N ILE A 106 3.57 5.19 -0.50
CA ILE A 106 3.53 4.03 0.41
C ILE A 106 4.40 2.87 -0.11
N PRO A 107 5.69 3.11 -0.43
CA PRO A 107 6.51 2.10 -1.11
C PRO A 107 6.70 0.81 -0.31
N LEU A 108 6.60 0.85 1.03
CA LEU A 108 6.78 -0.32 1.90
C LEU A 108 5.48 -1.10 2.14
N SER A 109 4.33 -0.61 1.67
CA SER A 109 3.02 -1.19 1.97
C SER A 109 2.86 -2.61 1.45
N LYS A 110 2.36 -3.53 2.28
CA LYS A 110 2.03 -4.90 1.86
C LYS A 110 1.00 -4.95 0.73
N TYR A 111 0.06 -4.00 0.70
CA TYR A 111 -1.15 -4.06 -0.13
C TYR A 111 -1.13 -3.13 -1.36
N CYS A 112 0.02 -2.61 -1.78
CA CYS A 112 0.08 -1.63 -2.87
C CYS A 112 -0.52 -2.14 -4.20
N PHE A 113 -1.42 -1.36 -4.82
CA PHE A 113 -1.91 -1.63 -6.16
C PHE A 113 -0.74 -1.60 -7.16
N LYS A 114 -0.68 -2.61 -8.03
CA LYS A 114 0.36 -2.68 -9.07
C LYS A 114 0.20 -1.49 -10.02
N SER A 115 1.12 -0.54 -9.96
CA SER A 115 1.21 0.55 -10.92
C SER A 115 2.12 0.14 -12.09
N ASN A 116 1.80 0.63 -13.29
CA ASN A 116 2.60 0.32 -14.46
C ASN A 116 3.92 1.12 -14.40
N LYS A 117 5.05 0.47 -14.67
CA LYS A 117 6.34 1.16 -14.71
C LYS A 117 6.35 2.12 -15.89
N SER A 118 6.89 3.33 -15.69
CA SER A 118 7.05 4.29 -16.78
C SER A 118 7.89 3.70 -17.90
N LYS A 119 7.46 3.91 -19.17
CA LYS A 119 8.23 3.51 -20.36
C LYS A 119 9.67 4.04 -20.31
N TRP A 120 9.86 5.22 -19.74
CA TRP A 120 11.17 5.83 -19.58
C TRP A 120 12.04 5.09 -18.56
N SER A 121 11.46 4.63 -17.44
CA SER A 121 12.17 3.77 -16.49
C SER A 121 12.59 2.46 -17.15
N ILE A 122 11.70 1.82 -17.91
CA ILE A 122 12.00 0.59 -18.66
C ILE A 122 13.14 0.84 -19.66
N PHE A 123 13.12 1.97 -20.35
CA PHE A 123 14.18 2.36 -21.29
C PHE A 123 15.55 2.47 -20.62
N TRP A 124 15.66 3.03 -19.40
CA TRP A 124 16.93 3.07 -18.68
C TRP A 124 17.44 1.70 -18.24
N HIS A 125 16.55 0.78 -17.85
CA HIS A 125 16.95 -0.60 -17.55
C HIS A 125 17.51 -1.28 -18.80
N PHE A 126 16.85 -1.08 -19.95
CA PHE A 126 17.32 -1.59 -21.23
C PHE A 126 18.68 -0.99 -21.61
N LEU A 127 18.85 0.33 -21.45
CA LEU A 127 20.10 1.01 -21.75
C LEU A 127 21.24 0.57 -20.83
N ALA A 128 20.96 0.38 -19.53
CA ALA A 128 21.92 -0.15 -18.57
C ALA A 128 22.39 -1.57 -18.95
N PHE A 129 21.46 -2.44 -19.37
CA PHE A 129 21.79 -3.77 -19.87
C PHE A 129 22.63 -3.72 -21.15
N LEU A 130 22.27 -2.84 -22.09
CA LEU A 130 23.03 -2.64 -23.33
C LEU A 130 24.45 -2.11 -23.05
N SER A 131 24.62 -1.22 -22.07
CA SER A 131 25.93 -0.74 -21.61
C SER A 131 26.80 -1.87 -21.07
N MET A 132 26.23 -2.80 -20.31
CA MET A 132 26.95 -3.95 -19.78
C MET A 132 27.45 -4.87 -20.90
N ILE A 133 26.64 -5.10 -21.94
CA ILE A 133 27.05 -5.83 -23.15
C ILE A 133 28.12 -5.06 -23.91
N CYS A 134 27.93 -3.74 -24.07
CA CYS A 134 28.89 -2.86 -24.74
C CYS A 134 30.26 -2.93 -24.06
N SER A 135 30.32 -2.97 -22.72
CA SER A 135 31.59 -3.14 -22.00
C SER A 135 32.32 -4.44 -22.38
N ILE A 136 31.60 -5.55 -22.55
CA ILE A 136 32.21 -6.84 -22.94
C ILE A 136 32.70 -6.76 -24.38
N LEU A 137 31.92 -6.13 -25.26
CA LEU A 137 32.30 -5.93 -26.67
C LEU A 137 33.52 -5.00 -26.80
N LEU A 138 33.55 -3.87 -26.08
CA LEU A 138 34.68 -2.94 -26.04
C LEU A 138 35.96 -3.66 -25.58
N TRP A 139 35.86 -4.55 -24.60
CA TRP A 139 37.00 -5.36 -24.18
C TRP A 139 37.50 -6.31 -25.28
N LYS A 140 36.58 -6.97 -25.99
CA LYS A 140 36.89 -7.90 -27.08
C LYS A 140 37.49 -7.21 -28.30
N LEU A 141 36.98 -6.03 -28.66
CA LEU A 141 37.40 -5.22 -29.80
C LEU A 141 38.52 -4.23 -29.46
N ARG A 142 39.08 -4.30 -28.24
CA ARG A 142 40.05 -3.32 -27.71
C ARG A 142 41.22 -3.06 -28.66
N ASN A 143 41.82 -4.12 -29.20
CA ASN A 143 43.04 -4.02 -30.01
C ASN A 143 42.83 -3.23 -31.30
N ASP A 144 41.65 -3.34 -31.91
CA ASP A 144 41.29 -2.61 -33.13
C ASP A 144 40.86 -1.17 -32.82
N LEU A 145 40.30 -0.92 -31.62
CA LEU A 145 39.82 0.39 -31.20
C LEU A 145 40.93 1.30 -30.67
N ILE A 146 41.93 0.76 -29.96
CA ILE A 146 43.08 1.52 -29.42
C ILE A 146 43.70 2.48 -30.46
N PRO A 147 44.08 2.06 -31.68
CA PRO A 147 44.71 2.95 -32.65
C PRO A 147 43.77 4.07 -33.11
N ILE A 148 42.49 3.76 -33.35
CA ILE A 148 41.47 4.73 -33.80
C ILE A 148 41.25 5.82 -32.74
N PHE A 149 41.20 5.46 -31.46
CA PHE A 149 40.99 6.41 -30.38
C PHE A 149 42.25 7.18 -30.00
N LYS A 150 43.45 6.63 -30.23
CA LYS A 150 44.72 7.31 -29.95
C LYS A 150 44.93 8.56 -30.81
N ASP A 151 44.38 8.56 -32.03
CA ASP A 151 44.42 9.69 -32.96
C ASP A 151 43.37 10.77 -32.63
N LEU A 152 42.42 10.48 -31.74
CA LEU A 152 41.42 11.44 -31.31
C LEU A 152 42.02 12.40 -30.26
N ILE A 153 42.08 13.69 -30.60
CA ILE A 153 42.67 14.77 -29.78
C ILE A 153 42.18 14.75 -28.31
N ILE A 154 40.89 14.49 -28.10
CA ILE A 154 40.26 14.40 -26.76
C ILE A 154 40.88 13.28 -25.91
N PHE A 155 41.21 12.15 -26.54
CA PHE A 155 41.77 11.00 -25.84
C PHE A 155 43.20 11.28 -25.41
N LYS A 156 44.01 11.87 -26.30
CA LYS A 156 45.42 12.18 -26.08
C LYS A 156 45.63 13.25 -25.00
N ASP A 157 44.89 14.37 -25.07
CA ASP A 157 45.20 15.55 -24.25
C ASP A 157 44.44 15.59 -22.92
N LEU A 158 43.27 14.94 -22.82
CA LEU A 158 42.42 15.01 -21.63
C LEU A 158 42.28 13.67 -20.89
N LEU A 159 41.89 12.60 -21.61
CA LEU A 159 41.57 11.31 -20.98
C LEU A 159 42.82 10.56 -20.51
N THR A 160 43.85 10.50 -21.36
CA THR A 160 45.09 9.77 -21.09
C THR A 160 45.80 10.25 -19.81
N PRO A 161 46.04 11.56 -19.59
CA PRO A 161 46.68 12.03 -18.35
C PRO A 161 45.82 11.81 -17.11
N PHE A 162 44.49 11.97 -17.22
CA PHE A 162 43.55 11.75 -16.11
C PHE A 162 43.57 10.30 -15.62
N PHE A 163 43.41 9.33 -16.54
CA PHE A 163 43.42 7.91 -16.18
C PHE A 163 44.81 7.43 -15.74
N LYS A 164 45.89 7.94 -16.34
CA LYS A 164 47.26 7.63 -15.91
C LYS A 164 47.55 8.11 -14.48
N GLY A 165 47.02 9.29 -14.10
CA GLY A 165 47.09 9.81 -12.73
C GLY A 165 46.37 8.93 -11.72
N ILE A 166 45.14 8.51 -12.03
CA ILE A 166 44.35 7.58 -11.19
C ILE A 166 45.06 6.23 -11.05
N LEU A 167 45.56 5.68 -12.15
CA LEU A 167 46.21 4.37 -12.15
C LEU A 167 47.53 4.38 -11.35
N LYS A 168 48.33 5.46 -11.46
CA LYS A 168 49.56 5.65 -10.67
C LYS A 168 49.27 5.79 -9.16
N HIS A 169 48.15 6.41 -8.80
CA HIS A 169 47.73 6.51 -7.41
C HIS A 169 47.24 5.17 -6.85
N LEU A 170 46.51 4.38 -7.64
CA LEU A 170 46.01 3.07 -7.22
C LEU A 170 47.10 1.99 -7.18
N PHE A 171 48.09 2.06 -8.08
CA PHE A 171 49.13 1.05 -8.22
C PHE A 171 50.49 1.71 -8.49
N ARG A 172 51.34 1.72 -7.45
CA ARG A 172 52.58 2.53 -7.40
C ARG A 172 53.74 1.98 -8.24
N ASP A 173 53.73 0.69 -8.56
CA ASP A 173 54.82 -0.02 -9.26
C ASP A 173 54.43 -0.55 -10.66
N LEU A 174 53.56 0.15 -11.40
CA LEU A 174 53.21 -0.29 -12.75
C LEU A 174 54.35 -0.06 -13.75
N PRO A 175 54.67 -1.04 -14.63
CA PRO A 175 55.56 -0.84 -15.75
C PRO A 175 55.01 0.22 -16.71
N GLU A 176 55.89 1.12 -17.18
CA GLU A 176 55.57 2.27 -18.04
C GLU A 176 54.97 1.91 -19.41
N ARG A 177 54.86 0.61 -19.74
CA ARG A 177 54.43 0.06 -21.03
C ARG A 177 53.00 -0.49 -21.02
N SER A 178 52.07 0.16 -20.31
CA SER A 178 50.72 -0.36 -20.05
C SER A 178 49.58 0.51 -20.62
N ASP A 179 49.79 1.10 -21.81
CA ASP A 179 48.73 1.83 -22.54
C ASP A 179 47.46 0.96 -22.73
N GLU A 180 47.63 -0.37 -22.82
CA GLU A 180 46.52 -1.33 -22.87
C GLU A 180 45.73 -1.45 -21.55
N MET A 181 46.38 -1.25 -20.39
CA MET A 181 45.70 -1.30 -19.09
C MET A 181 44.84 -0.06 -18.82
N LEU A 182 45.10 1.07 -19.49
CA LEU A 182 44.26 2.27 -19.37
C LEU A 182 42.83 2.03 -19.86
N TRP A 183 42.62 1.09 -20.78
CA TRP A 183 41.31 0.71 -21.30
C TRP A 183 40.49 -0.19 -20.36
N ILE A 184 41.12 -0.76 -19.33
CA ILE A 184 40.43 -1.55 -18.31
C ILE A 184 39.49 -0.65 -17.50
N ILE A 185 39.92 0.56 -17.17
CA ILE A 185 39.16 1.48 -16.31
C ILE A 185 37.80 1.87 -16.93
N PRO A 186 37.71 2.38 -18.17
CA PRO A 186 36.41 2.72 -18.76
C PRO A 186 35.53 1.49 -18.92
N CYS A 187 36.07 0.33 -19.32
CA CYS A 187 35.29 -0.92 -19.39
C CYS A 187 34.70 -1.26 -18.01
N LEU A 188 35.52 -1.23 -16.96
CA LEU A 188 35.07 -1.53 -15.60
C LEU A 188 33.99 -0.55 -15.13
N ILE A 189 34.10 0.74 -15.45
CA ILE A 189 33.08 1.76 -15.12
C ILE A 189 31.76 1.48 -15.85
N PHE A 190 31.82 1.22 -17.16
CA PHE A 190 30.64 0.88 -17.98
C PHE A 190 29.98 -0.45 -17.59
N PHE A 191 30.68 -1.31 -16.85
CA PHE A 191 30.14 -2.55 -16.29
C PHE A 191 29.59 -2.37 -14.86
N LEU A 192 30.36 -1.76 -13.95
CA LEU A 192 30.01 -1.66 -12.53
C LEU A 192 28.89 -0.66 -12.26
N LEU A 193 28.82 0.47 -12.97
CA LEU A 193 27.75 1.47 -12.74
C LEU A 193 26.35 0.93 -13.08
N PRO A 194 26.13 0.29 -14.26
CA PRO A 194 24.86 -0.38 -14.55
C PRO A 194 24.54 -1.52 -13.59
N LEU A 195 25.56 -2.29 -13.18
CA LEU A 195 25.39 -3.38 -12.24
C LEU A 195 24.91 -2.88 -10.87
N TYR A 196 25.51 -1.81 -10.36
CA TYR A 196 25.06 -1.14 -9.14
C TYR A 196 23.62 -0.62 -9.28
N TYR A 197 23.30 0.05 -10.39
CA TYR A 197 21.95 0.54 -10.67
C TYR A 197 20.91 -0.59 -10.67
N PHE A 198 21.26 -1.73 -11.27
CA PHE A 198 20.42 -2.92 -11.28
C PHE A 198 20.16 -3.45 -9.86
N PHE A 199 21.21 -3.66 -9.06
CA PHE A 199 21.07 -4.12 -7.67
C PHE A 199 20.28 -3.14 -6.80
N TYR A 200 20.52 -1.84 -6.96
CA TYR A 200 19.78 -0.80 -6.24
C TYR A 200 18.28 -0.87 -6.54
N THR A 201 17.92 -1.01 -7.82
CA THR A 201 16.50 -1.09 -8.23
C THR A 201 15.86 -2.42 -7.85
N PHE A 202 16.61 -3.52 -7.91
CA PHE A 202 16.17 -4.83 -7.45
C PHE A 202 15.87 -4.83 -5.95
N TYR A 203 16.76 -4.26 -5.12
CA TYR A 203 16.56 -4.14 -3.68
C TYR A 203 15.34 -3.29 -3.32
N ARG A 204 15.11 -2.19 -4.05
CA ARG A 204 13.95 -1.31 -3.82
C ARG A 204 12.63 -1.89 -4.35
N GLY A 205 12.70 -2.68 -5.42
CA GLY A 205 11.53 -3.20 -6.14
C GLY A 205 10.99 -4.53 -5.61
N ASN A 206 11.83 -5.36 -4.98
CA ASN A 206 11.45 -6.72 -4.64
C ASN A 206 11.05 -6.86 -3.18
N LYS A 207 9.73 -6.95 -2.95
CA LYS A 207 9.18 -7.56 -1.74
C LYS A 207 9.17 -9.07 -1.96
N PHE A 208 10.28 -9.74 -1.66
CA PHE A 208 10.33 -11.20 -1.69
C PHE A 208 9.33 -11.75 -0.66
N ARG A 209 8.20 -12.27 -1.13
CA ARG A 209 7.23 -12.97 -0.30
C ARG A 209 7.36 -14.46 -0.59
N VAL A 210 8.00 -15.18 0.32
CA VAL A 210 8.07 -16.64 0.27
C VAL A 210 6.83 -17.17 0.98
N SER A 211 5.89 -17.73 0.22
CA SER A 211 4.60 -18.19 0.78
C SER A 211 4.59 -19.66 1.17
N LYS A 212 5.46 -20.49 0.60
CA LYS A 212 5.60 -21.90 0.97
C LYS A 212 7.01 -22.36 0.63
N ILE A 213 7.67 -23.05 1.55
CA ILE A 213 8.89 -23.79 1.28
C ILE A 213 8.55 -25.25 1.54
N SER A 214 8.56 -26.06 0.48
CA SER A 214 8.42 -27.51 0.56
C SER A 214 9.79 -28.14 0.41
N PHE A 215 10.26 -28.87 1.43
CA PHE A 215 11.48 -29.65 1.35
C PHE A 215 11.15 -31.10 1.71
N ASN A 216 11.42 -32.05 0.80
CA ASN A 216 11.21 -33.51 0.89
C ASN A 216 10.61 -34.05 2.21
N GLY A 217 9.30 -33.88 2.40
CA GLY A 217 8.54 -34.45 3.52
C GLY A 217 8.23 -33.49 4.68
N THR A 218 8.63 -32.22 4.62
CA THR A 218 8.26 -31.20 5.61
C THR A 218 7.77 -29.95 4.90
N GLU A 219 6.54 -29.54 5.24
CA GLU A 219 5.95 -28.29 4.80
C GLU A 219 5.92 -27.33 5.99
N ALA A 220 6.59 -26.19 5.86
CA ALA A 220 6.43 -25.09 6.80
C ALA A 220 5.42 -24.11 6.19
N ASP A 221 4.20 -24.09 6.74
CA ASP A 221 3.23 -23.03 6.45
C ASP A 221 3.45 -21.89 7.45
N MET A 222 3.78 -20.71 6.93
CA MET A 222 3.96 -19.49 7.73
C MET A 222 2.67 -18.66 7.82
N ASN A 223 1.53 -19.22 7.41
CA ASN A 223 0.23 -18.66 7.75
C ASN A 223 -0.06 -18.98 9.22
N ASN A 224 0.25 -18.03 10.10
CA ASN A 224 -0.21 -18.07 11.48
C ASN A 224 -1.75 -18.02 11.47
N ASP A 225 -2.40 -19.16 11.73
CA ASP A 225 -3.82 -19.22 12.09
C ASP A 225 -3.98 -18.61 13.50
N MET A 226 -4.12 -17.28 13.54
CA MET A 226 -4.58 -16.56 14.73
C MET A 226 -6.11 -16.53 14.64
N GLY A 227 -6.76 -17.59 15.12
CA GLY A 227 -8.19 -17.83 14.94
C GLY A 227 -9.14 -16.78 15.55
N ASP A 228 -8.62 -15.91 16.42
CA ASP A 228 -9.44 -14.98 17.21
C ASP A 228 -9.17 -13.48 16.90
N GLU A 229 -8.21 -13.16 16.03
CA GLU A 229 -7.90 -11.76 15.66
C GLU A 229 -8.66 -11.34 14.40
N THR A 230 -9.31 -10.17 14.45
CA THR A 230 -10.02 -9.63 13.28
C THR A 230 -9.05 -9.06 12.25
N VAL A 231 -9.52 -8.86 11.01
CA VAL A 231 -8.65 -8.40 9.92
C VAL A 231 -8.07 -7.01 10.20
N LEU A 232 -8.85 -6.11 10.80
CA LEU A 232 -8.38 -4.80 11.23
C LEU A 232 -7.28 -4.89 12.28
N ASP A 233 -7.42 -5.77 13.27
CA ASP A 233 -6.44 -5.95 14.34
C ASP A 233 -5.10 -6.41 13.76
N ARG A 234 -5.17 -7.40 12.86
CA ARG A 234 -4.00 -7.96 12.17
C ARG A 234 -3.28 -6.92 11.30
N ASP A 235 -4.03 -6.02 10.64
CA ASP A 235 -3.48 -5.04 9.70
C ASP A 235 -3.39 -3.60 10.26
N ILE A 236 -3.59 -3.39 11.57
CA ILE A 236 -3.61 -2.05 12.18
C ILE A 236 -2.31 -1.27 11.92
N LYS A 237 -1.15 -1.94 12.03
CA LYS A 237 0.17 -1.34 11.76
C LYS A 237 0.33 -0.93 10.31
N GLU A 238 -0.20 -1.74 9.40
CA GLU A 238 -0.18 -1.46 7.96
C GLU A 238 -1.07 -0.26 7.65
N LEU A 239 -2.28 -0.18 8.24
CA LEU A 239 -3.15 0.99 8.12
C LEU A 239 -2.52 2.27 8.68
N VAL A 240 -1.81 2.19 9.81
CA VAL A 240 -1.03 3.32 10.35
C VAL A 240 0.02 3.77 9.35
N TYR A 241 0.77 2.84 8.75
CA TYR A 241 1.76 3.17 7.73
C TYR A 241 1.11 3.83 6.50
N LEU A 242 0.00 3.26 5.99
CA LEU A 242 -0.75 3.75 4.84
C LEU A 242 -1.25 5.18 5.06
N LEU A 243 -1.97 5.43 6.15
CA LEU A 243 -2.56 6.74 6.45
C LEU A 243 -1.49 7.78 6.83
N GLY A 244 -0.49 7.37 7.62
CA GLY A 244 0.57 8.27 8.09
C GLY A 244 1.51 8.72 6.97
N SER A 245 1.87 7.82 6.05
CA SER A 245 2.83 8.09 4.97
C SER A 245 2.20 8.72 3.73
N SER A 246 0.91 8.45 3.47
CA SER A 246 0.18 9.01 2.31
C SER A 246 -0.05 10.52 2.36
N GLY A 247 0.16 11.14 3.53
CA GLY A 247 -0.17 12.54 3.76
C GLY A 247 -1.65 12.79 4.00
N THR A 248 -2.41 11.74 4.34
CA THR A 248 -3.83 11.86 4.69
C THR A 248 -4.01 12.79 5.88
N GLU A 249 -4.97 13.70 5.79
CA GLU A 249 -5.34 14.63 6.86
C GLU A 249 -6.67 14.24 7.50
N ILE A 250 -7.60 13.71 6.70
CA ILE A 250 -8.94 13.36 7.16
C ILE A 250 -9.37 12.01 6.56
N VAL A 251 -9.94 11.16 7.40
CA VAL A 251 -10.62 9.93 6.97
C VAL A 251 -12.08 10.04 7.35
N VAL A 252 -12.98 9.90 6.38
CA VAL A 252 -14.43 9.98 6.59
C VAL A 252 -15.04 8.61 6.41
N PHE A 253 -15.85 8.20 7.38
CA PHE A 253 -16.59 6.96 7.35
C PHE A 253 -18.08 7.24 7.25
N GLU A 254 -18.71 6.69 6.21
CA GLU A 254 -20.13 6.79 5.92
C GLU A 254 -20.78 5.40 5.99
N ASP A 255 -22.04 5.35 6.42
CA ASP A 255 -22.86 4.13 6.49
C ASP A 255 -22.29 3.00 7.38
N LEU A 256 -21.35 3.30 8.29
CA LEU A 256 -20.86 2.34 9.30
C LEU A 256 -21.98 1.83 10.21
N ASP A 257 -23.00 2.65 10.39
CA ASP A 257 -24.14 2.38 11.24
C ASP A 257 -25.09 1.28 10.75
N ARG A 258 -25.03 0.96 9.45
CA ARG A 258 -25.82 -0.13 8.87
C ARG A 258 -25.47 -1.50 9.43
N TYR A 259 -24.23 -1.68 9.88
CA TYR A 259 -23.72 -2.96 10.35
C TYR A 259 -24.05 -3.26 11.81
N ASN A 260 -24.61 -2.27 12.53
CA ASN A 260 -25.05 -2.38 13.93
C ASN A 260 -24.03 -3.05 14.88
N ASP A 261 -22.74 -2.98 14.55
CA ASP A 261 -21.66 -3.45 15.38
C ASP A 261 -20.94 -2.25 16.02
N ILE A 262 -20.84 -2.26 17.33
CA ILE A 262 -20.16 -1.22 18.10
C ILE A 262 -18.63 -1.45 18.08
N SER A 263 -18.20 -2.70 17.89
CA SER A 263 -16.79 -3.11 17.93
C SER A 263 -15.95 -2.35 16.89
N ILE A 264 -16.50 -2.14 15.69
CA ILE A 264 -15.84 -1.40 14.61
C ILE A 264 -15.45 0.03 15.00
N TYR A 265 -16.28 0.72 15.78
CA TYR A 265 -15.99 2.08 16.23
C TYR A 265 -14.83 2.09 17.23
N THR A 266 -14.76 1.08 18.10
CA THR A 266 -13.66 0.92 19.06
C THR A 266 -12.34 0.69 18.32
N LYS A 267 -12.32 -0.21 17.33
CA LYS A 267 -11.14 -0.49 16.50
C LYS A 267 -10.69 0.72 15.69
N LEU A 268 -11.62 1.45 15.07
CA LEU A 268 -11.29 2.67 14.33
C LEU A 268 -10.74 3.79 15.24
N ARG A 269 -11.21 3.89 16.49
CA ARG A 269 -10.67 4.82 17.49
C ARG A 269 -9.26 4.41 17.93
N GLU A 270 -9.03 3.12 18.15
CA GLU A 270 -7.70 2.58 18.45
C GLU A 270 -6.71 2.87 17.31
N LEU A 271 -7.11 2.59 16.07
CA LEU A 271 -6.34 2.94 14.87
C LEU A 271 -6.00 4.44 14.85
N ASN A 272 -6.99 5.32 15.08
CA ASN A 272 -6.78 6.76 15.08
C ASN A 272 -5.81 7.21 16.19
N PHE A 273 -5.87 6.57 17.37
CA PHE A 273 -4.96 6.84 18.47
C PHE A 273 -3.52 6.49 18.11
N ILE A 274 -3.28 5.26 17.60
CA ILE A 274 -1.95 4.79 17.20
C ILE A 274 -1.41 5.64 16.04
N LEU A 275 -2.24 5.92 15.04
CA LEU A 275 -1.90 6.75 13.89
C LEU A 275 -1.43 8.14 14.31
N ASN A 276 -2.16 8.81 15.19
CA ASN A 276 -1.78 10.16 15.62
C ASN A 276 -0.51 10.18 16.48
N ASN A 277 -0.23 9.12 17.24
CA ASN A 277 1.05 8.98 17.93
C ASN A 277 2.20 8.81 16.93
N TYR A 278 2.02 7.97 15.91
CA TYR A 278 2.99 7.79 14.83
C TYR A 278 3.27 9.09 14.06
N VAL A 279 2.22 9.81 13.68
CA VAL A 279 2.30 11.10 12.96
C VAL A 279 3.03 12.16 13.79
N LYS A 280 2.75 12.23 15.10
CA LYS A 280 3.40 13.17 16.02
C LYS A 280 4.90 12.90 16.16
N ILE A 281 5.29 11.63 16.32
CA ILE A 281 6.71 11.23 16.43
C ILE A 281 7.46 11.53 15.13
N ASN A 282 6.79 11.44 13.98
CA ASN A 282 7.36 11.74 12.67
C ASN A 282 7.34 13.24 12.29
N GLY A 283 7.12 14.14 13.25
CA GLY A 283 7.28 15.58 13.06
C GLY A 283 6.13 16.30 12.33
N LYS A 284 4.94 15.71 12.28
CA LYS A 284 3.73 16.39 11.77
C LYS A 284 2.93 17.00 12.93
N ASP A 285 2.79 18.32 12.92
CA ASP A 285 2.06 19.06 13.97
C ASP A 285 0.53 18.95 13.89
N LYS A 286 0.00 18.62 12.70
CA LYS A 286 -1.45 18.48 12.48
C LYS A 286 -1.88 17.03 12.67
N PRO A 287 -2.91 16.76 13.49
CA PRO A 287 -3.44 15.42 13.68
C PRO A 287 -4.22 14.96 12.44
N VAL A 288 -4.27 13.63 12.24
CA VAL A 288 -5.19 13.00 11.28
C VAL A 288 -6.55 12.83 11.97
N ARG A 289 -7.60 13.38 11.37
CA ARG A 289 -8.94 13.41 11.96
C ARG A 289 -9.85 12.36 11.32
N PHE A 290 -10.51 11.56 12.14
CA PHE A 290 -11.53 10.63 11.68
C PHE A 290 -12.91 11.27 11.85
N ILE A 291 -13.71 11.28 10.79
CA ILE A 291 -15.05 11.84 10.75
C ILE A 291 -16.04 10.72 10.50
N TYR A 292 -17.08 10.61 11.33
CA TYR A 292 -18.10 9.57 11.23
C TYR A 292 -19.43 10.22 10.87
N LEU A 293 -20.00 9.87 9.71
CA LEU A 293 -21.33 10.32 9.30
C LEU A 293 -22.36 9.28 9.71
N LEU A 294 -23.15 9.58 10.74
CA LEU A 294 -23.94 8.59 11.47
C LEU A 294 -25.43 8.96 11.54
N LYS A 295 -26.30 7.97 11.70
CA LYS A 295 -27.70 8.19 12.10
C LYS A 295 -27.78 8.67 13.55
N ASP A 296 -28.81 9.46 13.84
CA ASP A 296 -29.13 9.87 15.22
C ASP A 296 -29.42 8.64 16.10
N GLY A 297 -28.95 8.69 17.35
CA GLY A 297 -29.23 7.65 18.37
C GLY A 297 -28.24 6.49 18.44
N ILE A 298 -27.18 6.45 17.63
CA ILE A 298 -26.20 5.34 17.69
C ILE A 298 -25.36 5.39 18.96
N PHE A 299 -25.12 6.59 19.51
CA PHE A 299 -24.41 6.77 20.76
C PHE A 299 -25.34 6.93 21.98
N SER A 300 -26.65 6.67 21.85
CA SER A 300 -27.58 6.85 22.97
C SER A 300 -27.52 5.74 24.02
N LEU A 301 -26.65 4.74 23.87
CA LEU A 301 -26.43 3.69 24.86
C LEU A 301 -24.93 3.57 25.15
N LYS A 302 -24.52 4.15 26.30
CA LYS A 302 -23.23 3.95 26.99
C LYS A 302 -21.97 4.03 26.12
N THR A 303 -21.39 5.21 26.00
CA THR A 303 -20.01 5.49 26.47
C THR A 303 -19.86 7.00 26.55
N GLU A 304 -19.89 7.52 27.76
CA GLU A 304 -19.48 8.90 28.00
C GLU A 304 -18.01 9.06 27.59
N ARG A 305 -17.74 10.19 26.92
CA ARG A 305 -16.45 10.77 26.48
C ARG A 305 -16.12 10.57 24.99
N SER A 306 -16.11 11.73 24.31
CA SER A 306 -15.35 12.03 23.08
C SER A 306 -16.00 11.82 21.71
N PHE A 307 -17.31 12.05 21.57
CA PHE A 307 -17.85 12.54 20.29
C PHE A 307 -18.45 13.93 20.48
N LEU A 308 -17.79 14.95 19.91
CA LEU A 308 -18.38 16.28 19.77
C LEU A 308 -19.42 16.20 18.64
N ILE A 309 -20.68 16.17 19.04
CA ILE A 309 -21.85 16.21 18.15
C ILE A 309 -22.19 17.68 17.97
N SER A 310 -22.04 18.22 16.75
CA SER A 310 -22.88 19.28 16.16
C SER A 310 -22.19 19.92 14.95
N LEU A 311 -23.02 20.28 13.96
CA LEU A 311 -22.75 21.03 12.72
C LEU A 311 -21.81 22.25 12.91
N TYR A 312 -21.67 22.77 14.14
CA TYR A 312 -20.75 23.84 14.52
C TYR A 312 -19.25 23.48 14.36
N LEU A 313 -18.88 22.19 14.33
CA LEU A 313 -17.48 21.79 14.29
C LEU A 313 -16.81 21.88 12.91
N LEU A 314 -17.57 22.04 11.83
CA LEU A 314 -16.99 22.28 10.50
C LEU A 314 -16.11 23.54 10.49
N CYS A 315 -16.42 24.55 11.32
CA CYS A 315 -15.60 25.75 11.46
C CYS A 315 -14.27 25.54 12.23
N LEU A 316 -14.07 24.40 12.89
CA LEU A 316 -12.88 24.10 13.70
C LEU A 316 -11.83 23.26 12.96
N LEU A 317 -12.19 22.68 11.82
CA LEU A 317 -11.34 21.87 10.93
C LEU A 317 -10.43 22.75 10.08
#